data_AF-A0AAV0WF27-F1
#
_entry.id   AF-A0AAV0WF27-F1
#
_cell.length_a   1.000
_cell.length_b   1.000
_cell.length_c   1.000
_cell.angle_alpha   90.00
_cell.angle_beta   90.00
_cell.angle_gamma   90.00
#
_symmetry.space_group_name_H-M   'P 1'
#
loop_
_entity.id
_entity.type
_entity.pdbx_description
1 polymer ?
#
loop_
_entity_poly.entity_id
_entity_poly.type
_entity_poly.pdbx_seq_one_letter_code
_entity_poly.pdbx_strand_id
1 'polypeptide(L)'
;MFCKVNELSDIDIITLKKNLCKLSTKIDQDKFLLNFLSISNPKRKNRRKENQRNTKDRLVIKYVIPSINEGMIPVCSKSFTSVTSISRRRLNLLSFKFNKNHASPKEKRGGERINQDSIDTTESIKSHIMTYKSKKSHYTGVDTGKSYLQPGLSVKYLWKNCLKMRIDSNKKIASYSKYFRIFSQEFNLSFGHPRQDICSWCSEMAVKIKKNG
;
A
#
# COMPACT_ATOMS: atom_id res chain seq x y z
N MET A 1 -19.80 23.88 29.81
CA MET A 1 -20.48 24.27 28.55
C MET A 1 -21.64 23.33 28.40
N PHE A 2 -22.85 23.88 28.46
CA PHE A 2 -24.08 23.10 28.34
C PHE A 2 -24.43 22.94 26.86
N CYS A 3 -25.07 21.81 26.52
CA CYS A 3 -25.50 21.53 25.15
C CYS A 3 -26.74 22.37 24.85
N LYS A 4 -26.65 23.24 23.86
CA LYS A 4 -27.72 24.15 23.42
C LYS A 4 -28.31 23.72 22.08
N VAL A 5 -28.46 22.40 21.89
CA VAL A 5 -28.95 21.85 20.61
C VAL A 5 -30.35 22.32 20.25
N ASN A 6 -31.18 22.65 21.23
CA ASN A 6 -32.55 23.15 21.03
C ASN A 6 -32.60 24.55 20.40
N GLU A 7 -31.48 25.28 20.42
CA GLU A 7 -31.35 26.61 19.80
C GLU A 7 -31.01 26.50 18.30
N LEU A 8 -30.74 25.29 17.78
CA LEU A 8 -30.47 25.07 16.36
C LEU A 8 -31.75 24.93 15.55
N SER A 9 -31.82 25.66 14.44
CA SER A 9 -32.88 25.47 13.44
C SER A 9 -32.54 24.33 12.47
N ASP A 10 -33.56 23.80 11.80
CA ASP A 10 -33.37 22.79 10.75
C ASP A 10 -32.51 23.32 9.59
N ILE A 11 -32.62 24.61 9.29
CA ILE A 11 -31.84 25.26 8.23
C ILE A 11 -30.35 25.25 8.59
N ASP A 12 -29.99 25.48 9.85
CA ASP A 12 -28.60 25.44 10.33
C ASP A 12 -27.99 24.04 10.13
N ILE A 13 -28.75 23.01 10.53
CA ILE A 13 -28.37 21.60 10.41
C ILE A 13 -28.18 21.22 8.95
N ILE A 14 -29.15 21.53 8.10
CA ILE A 14 -29.14 21.23 6.66
C ILE A 14 -27.98 21.94 5.98
N THR A 15 -27.74 23.21 6.31
CA THR A 15 -26.69 24.03 5.71
C THR A 15 -25.30 23.48 6.05
N LEU A 16 -25.03 23.18 7.33
CA LEU A 16 -23.77 22.58 7.74
C LEU A 16 -23.53 21.25 7.04
N LYS A 17 -24.54 20.38 6.99
CA LYS A 17 -24.45 19.06 6.34
C LYS A 17 -24.20 19.20 4.84
N LYS A 18 -24.94 20.08 4.15
CA LYS A 18 -24.73 20.35 2.71
C LYS A 18 -23.31 20.84 2.44
N ASN A 19 -22.80 21.78 3.23
CA ASN A 19 -21.44 22.30 3.06
C ASN A 19 -20.37 21.23 3.31
N LEU A 20 -20.54 20.37 4.32
CA LEU A 20 -19.66 19.24 4.56
C LEU A 20 -19.68 18.23 3.40
N CYS A 21 -20.86 17.92 2.85
CA CYS A 21 -21.03 16.96 1.75
C CYS A 21 -20.50 17.47 0.41
N LYS A 22 -20.43 18.80 0.20
CA LYS A 22 -19.79 19.39 -1.00
C LYS A 22 -18.29 19.12 -1.08
N LEU A 23 -17.65 18.79 0.04
CA LEU A 23 -16.20 18.53 0.11
C LEU A 23 -15.92 17.08 -0.34
N SER A 24 -15.24 16.95 -1.48
CA SER A 24 -14.94 15.67 -2.12
C SER A 24 -13.89 14.85 -1.36
N THR A 25 -12.85 15.50 -0.83
CA THR A 25 -11.78 14.80 -0.15
C THR A 25 -12.01 14.71 1.35
N LYS A 26 -11.59 13.58 1.94
CA LYS A 26 -11.57 13.40 3.40
C LYS A 26 -10.72 14.49 4.09
N ILE A 27 -9.63 14.92 3.46
CA ILE A 27 -8.72 15.93 4.04
C ILE A 27 -9.45 17.27 4.17
N ASP A 28 -10.20 17.67 3.14
CA ASP A 28 -10.94 18.93 3.15
C ASP A 28 -12.10 18.87 4.13
N GLN A 29 -12.81 17.74 4.21
CA GLN A 29 -13.79 17.50 5.28
C GLN A 29 -13.16 17.63 6.67
N ASP A 30 -11.99 17.01 6.90
CA ASP A 30 -11.29 17.08 8.19
C ASP A 30 -10.90 18.53 8.54
N LYS A 31 -10.41 19.31 7.56
CA LYS A 31 -10.12 20.75 7.74
C LYS A 31 -11.38 21.56 8.07
N PHE A 32 -12.47 21.31 7.34
CA PHE A 32 -13.74 21.99 7.59
C PHE A 32 -14.28 21.70 8.99
N LEU A 33 -14.22 20.44 9.44
CA LEU A 33 -14.65 20.04 10.77
C LEU A 33 -13.84 20.73 11.87
N LEU A 34 -12.52 20.95 11.68
CA LEU A 34 -11.67 21.62 12.67
C LEU A 34 -12.13 23.04 13.02
N ASN A 35 -12.77 23.75 12.09
CA ASN A 35 -13.31 25.09 12.34
C ASN A 35 -14.41 25.10 13.42
N PHE A 36 -15.02 23.94 13.68
CA PHE A 36 -16.12 23.76 14.61
C PHE A 36 -15.71 23.02 15.90
N LEU A 37 -14.40 22.82 16.09
CA LEU A 37 -13.82 22.14 17.24
C LEU A 37 -12.90 23.10 18.01
N SER A 38 -13.12 23.20 19.32
CA SER A 38 -12.15 23.81 20.23
C SER A 38 -11.49 22.72 21.07
N ILE A 39 -10.18 22.55 20.90
CA ILE A 39 -9.39 21.44 21.45
C ILE A 39 -8.44 21.99 22.50
N SER A 40 -8.39 21.33 23.66
CA SER A 40 -7.52 21.73 24.76
C SER A 40 -7.10 20.53 25.62
N ASN A 41 -6.00 20.70 26.36
CA ASN A 41 -5.58 19.73 27.37
C ASN A 41 -6.47 19.84 28.64
N PRO A 42 -6.70 18.73 29.37
CA PRO A 42 -7.48 18.76 30.61
C PRO A 42 -6.79 19.65 31.66
N LYS A 43 -7.57 20.55 32.27
CA LYS A 43 -7.07 21.40 33.37
C LYS A 43 -6.69 20.61 34.62
N ARG A 44 -7.34 19.47 34.88
CA ARG A 44 -7.05 18.58 36.01
C ARG A 44 -6.44 17.28 35.50
N LYS A 45 -5.21 16.98 35.89
CA LYS A 45 -4.58 15.68 35.67
C LYS A 45 -5.00 14.72 36.78
N ASN A 46 -5.29 13.47 36.42
CA ASN A 46 -5.60 12.46 37.43
C ASN A 46 -4.28 11.99 38.07
N ARG A 47 -4.00 12.45 39.29
CA ARG A 47 -2.77 12.15 40.05
C ARG A 47 -2.51 10.65 40.22
N ARG A 48 -3.56 9.81 40.18
CA ARG A 48 -3.44 8.34 40.30
C ARG A 48 -2.95 7.64 39.02
N LYS A 49 -2.90 8.33 37.88
CA LYS A 49 -2.49 7.78 36.57
C LYS A 49 -1.11 8.21 36.10
N GLU A 50 -0.39 9.00 36.90
CA GLU A 50 0.93 9.53 36.56
C GLU A 50 1.96 8.41 36.28
N ASN A 51 1.80 7.26 36.94
CA ASN A 51 2.65 6.08 36.75
C ASN A 51 2.20 5.12 35.62
N GLN A 52 1.05 5.37 34.97
CA GLN A 52 0.60 4.57 33.82
C GLN A 52 1.11 5.19 32.53
N ARG A 53 2.34 4.84 32.13
CA ARG A 53 3.04 5.29 30.91
C ARG A 53 2.27 5.08 29.58
N ASN A 54 1.11 4.41 29.60
CA ASN A 54 0.36 4.00 28.41
C ASN A 54 -1.05 4.61 28.27
N THR A 55 -1.51 5.49 29.16
CA THR A 55 -2.80 6.16 28.92
C THR A 55 -2.62 7.35 27.99
N LYS A 56 -3.07 7.22 26.74
CA LYS A 56 -3.14 8.34 25.78
C LYS A 56 -3.74 9.57 26.47
N ASP A 57 -3.07 10.70 26.36
CA ASP A 57 -3.55 11.96 26.92
C ASP A 57 -4.98 12.22 26.46
N ARG A 58 -5.88 12.32 27.44
CA ARG A 58 -7.29 12.61 27.16
C ARG A 58 -7.38 14.06 26.75
N LEU A 59 -7.95 14.36 25.59
CA LEU A 59 -8.24 15.74 25.19
C LEU A 59 -9.64 16.17 25.62
N VAL A 60 -9.79 17.48 25.84
CA VAL A 60 -11.09 18.13 26.00
C VAL A 60 -11.46 18.76 24.66
N ILE A 61 -12.57 18.30 24.09
CA ILE A 61 -13.08 18.77 22.80
C ILE A 61 -14.44 19.42 23.03
N LYS A 62 -14.57 20.68 22.62
CA LYS A 62 -15.84 21.41 22.57
C LYS A 62 -16.29 21.50 21.11
N TYR A 63 -17.59 21.33 20.89
CA TYR A 63 -18.21 21.32 19.57
C TYR A 63 -19.14 22.51 19.46
N VAL A 64 -19.09 23.21 18.33
CA VAL A 64 -20.00 24.31 18.00
C VAL A 64 -20.62 24.08 16.63
N ILE A 65 -21.81 24.63 16.40
CA ILE A 65 -22.48 24.61 15.09
C ILE A 65 -22.87 26.06 14.75
N PRO A 66 -22.60 26.53 13.53
CA PRO A 66 -23.01 27.86 13.13
C PRO A 66 -24.54 27.91 12.99
N SER A 67 -25.14 28.94 13.56
CA SER A 67 -26.54 29.30 13.40
C SER A 67 -26.66 30.63 12.66
N ILE A 68 -27.68 30.74 11.83
CA ILE A 68 -28.01 31.96 11.08
C ILE A 68 -28.33 33.13 12.04
N ASN A 69 -28.92 32.85 13.20
CA ASN A 69 -29.43 33.88 14.12
C ASN A 69 -28.49 34.15 15.30
N GLU A 70 -27.89 33.10 15.88
CA GLU A 70 -27.17 33.19 17.16
C GLU A 70 -25.65 32.91 17.05
N GLY A 71 -25.10 32.94 15.83
CA GLY A 71 -23.66 32.80 15.63
C GLY A 71 -23.18 31.35 15.83
N MET A 72 -22.42 31.05 16.89
CA MET A 72 -21.85 29.71 17.13
C MET A 72 -22.48 29.04 18.34
N ILE A 73 -23.36 28.08 18.12
CA ILE A 73 -24.12 27.39 19.16
C ILE A 73 -23.34 26.17 19.68
N PRO A 74 -23.09 26.06 20.99
CA PRO A 74 -22.39 24.92 21.55
C PRO A 74 -23.26 23.68 21.66
N VAL A 75 -22.73 22.55 21.20
CA VAL A 75 -23.45 21.27 21.20
C VAL A 75 -22.66 20.17 21.89
N CYS A 76 -23.38 19.15 22.34
CA CYS A 76 -22.73 17.93 22.81
C CYS A 76 -22.15 17.15 21.62
N SER A 77 -21.18 16.29 21.93
CA SER A 77 -20.59 15.41 20.91
C SER A 77 -21.63 14.52 20.22
N LYS A 78 -22.71 14.09 20.89
CA LYS A 78 -23.75 13.22 20.29
C LYS A 78 -24.52 13.98 19.21
N SER A 79 -24.95 15.20 19.51
CA SER A 79 -25.63 16.07 18.54
C SER A 79 -24.70 16.38 17.36
N PHE A 80 -23.45 16.76 17.62
CA PHE A 80 -22.49 17.05 16.54
C PHE A 80 -22.26 15.85 15.61
N THR A 81 -22.10 14.64 16.17
CA THR A 81 -21.95 13.41 15.37
C THR A 81 -23.22 13.08 14.58
N SER A 82 -24.40 13.38 15.12
CA SER A 82 -25.68 13.19 14.44
C SER A 82 -25.82 14.14 13.24
N VAL A 83 -25.56 15.43 13.45
CA VAL A 83 -25.66 16.47 12.42
C VAL A 83 -24.67 16.23 11.29
N THR A 84 -23.39 16.01 11.62
CA THR A 84 -22.32 15.84 10.63
C THR A 84 -22.25 14.44 10.03
N SER A 85 -22.90 13.45 10.66
CA SER A 85 -22.76 12.02 10.34
C SER A 85 -21.30 11.51 10.44
N ILE A 86 -20.44 12.23 11.17
CA ILE A 86 -19.05 11.85 11.40
C ILE A 86 -18.93 11.09 12.71
N SER A 87 -18.27 9.94 12.68
CA SER A 87 -18.08 9.14 13.89
C SER A 87 -17.22 9.86 14.95
N ARG A 88 -17.57 9.67 16.22
CA ARG A 88 -16.79 10.16 17.37
C ARG A 88 -15.32 9.72 17.29
N ARG A 89 -15.04 8.53 16.76
CA ARG A 89 -13.67 8.03 16.56
C ARG A 89 -12.87 8.92 15.61
N ARG A 90 -13.45 9.33 14.47
CA ARG A 90 -12.80 10.23 13.50
C ARG A 90 -12.53 11.59 14.12
N LEU A 91 -13.49 12.15 14.84
CA LEU A 91 -13.34 13.44 15.56
C LEU A 91 -12.22 13.38 16.62
N ASN A 92 -12.18 12.33 17.43
CA ASN A 92 -11.11 12.16 18.43
C ASN A 92 -9.72 12.04 17.79
N LEU A 93 -9.60 11.30 16.67
CA LEU A 93 -8.35 11.17 15.94
C LEU A 93 -7.91 12.51 15.35
N LEU A 94 -8.85 13.23 14.76
CA LEU A 94 -8.66 14.57 14.18
C LEU A 94 -8.16 15.53 15.26
N SER A 95 -8.85 15.62 16.40
CA SER A 95 -8.46 16.46 17.52
C SER A 95 -7.10 16.09 18.10
N PHE A 96 -6.80 14.80 18.24
CA PHE A 96 -5.51 14.33 18.73
C PHE A 96 -4.36 14.75 17.81
N LYS A 97 -4.51 14.53 16.50
CA LYS A 97 -3.48 14.90 15.52
C LYS A 97 -3.32 16.41 15.41
N PHE A 98 -4.42 17.16 15.45
CA PHE A 98 -4.38 18.62 15.42
C PHE A 98 -3.68 19.18 16.67
N ASN A 99 -4.00 18.67 17.87
CA ASN A 99 -3.32 19.11 19.10
C ASN A 99 -1.82 18.79 19.10
N LYS A 100 -1.39 17.72 18.43
CA LYS A 100 0.02 17.30 18.38
C LYS A 100 0.82 18.05 17.32
N ASN A 101 0.24 18.27 16.14
CA ASN A 101 0.98 18.71 14.95
C ASN A 101 0.48 20.06 14.40
N HIS A 102 -0.55 20.67 14.99
CA HIS A 102 -1.24 21.86 14.51
C HIS A 102 -1.71 21.76 13.04
N ALA A 103 -1.97 20.55 12.57
CA ALA A 103 -2.32 20.27 11.19
C ALA A 103 -3.37 19.15 11.06
N SER A 104 -4.17 19.22 10.00
CA SER A 104 -5.10 18.15 9.63
C SER A 104 -4.32 16.84 9.33
N PRO A 105 -4.87 15.66 9.68
CA PRO A 105 -4.25 14.38 9.40
C PRO A 105 -3.87 14.21 7.93
N LYS A 106 -2.58 13.96 7.65
CA LYS A 106 -2.14 13.50 6.32
C LYS A 106 -2.78 12.15 5.99
N GLU A 107 -3.36 12.03 4.79
CA GLU A 107 -3.84 10.77 4.25
C GLU A 107 -2.64 9.90 3.83
N LYS A 108 -2.65 8.62 4.23
CA LYS A 108 -1.55 7.66 3.99
C LYS A 108 -2.05 6.36 3.36
N ARG A 109 -3.33 6.29 3.00
CA ARG A 109 -3.90 5.16 2.25
C ARG A 109 -3.46 5.25 0.79
N GLY A 110 -3.18 4.09 0.20
CA GLY A 110 -2.65 4.02 -1.16
C GLY A 110 -1.19 4.49 -1.27
N GLY A 111 -0.77 4.72 -2.52
CA GLY A 111 0.59 5.13 -2.87
C GLY A 111 1.56 3.96 -3.03
N GLU A 112 2.57 4.16 -3.88
CA GLU A 112 3.68 3.23 -4.02
C GLU A 112 4.60 3.34 -2.81
N ARG A 113 4.84 2.22 -2.13
CA ARG A 113 5.80 2.14 -1.03
C ARG A 113 7.12 1.69 -1.61
N ILE A 114 7.85 2.64 -2.19
CA ILE A 114 9.21 2.39 -2.68
C ILE A 114 10.11 2.15 -1.46
N ASN A 115 10.75 0.99 -1.43
CA ASN A 115 11.74 0.62 -0.44
C ASN A 115 13.04 0.37 -1.19
N GLN A 116 14.11 1.09 -0.84
CA GLN A 116 15.42 0.95 -1.51
C GLN A 116 15.90 -0.50 -1.47
N ASP A 117 15.81 -1.18 -0.32
CA ASP A 117 16.13 -2.60 -0.20
C ASP A 117 15.36 -3.47 -1.21
N SER A 118 14.10 -3.09 -1.49
CA SER A 118 13.26 -3.83 -2.42
C SER A 118 13.73 -3.63 -3.86
N ILE A 119 14.15 -2.41 -4.22
CA ILE A 119 14.75 -2.09 -5.53
C ILE A 119 16.04 -2.89 -5.69
N ASP A 120 16.98 -2.75 -4.77
CA ASP A 120 18.29 -3.43 -4.82
C ASP A 120 18.12 -4.96 -4.87
N THR A 121 17.15 -5.48 -4.11
CA THR A 121 16.79 -6.90 -4.15
C THR A 121 16.28 -7.30 -5.53
N THR A 122 15.41 -6.50 -6.13
CA THR A 122 14.85 -6.77 -7.47
C THR A 122 15.97 -6.76 -8.52
N GLU A 123 16.81 -5.74 -8.54
CA GLU A 123 17.93 -5.62 -9.49
C GLU A 123 18.90 -6.78 -9.36
N SER A 124 19.31 -7.13 -8.15
CA SER A 124 20.20 -8.26 -7.93
C SER A 124 19.57 -9.62 -8.35
N ILE A 125 18.25 -9.78 -8.27
CA ILE A 125 17.56 -10.95 -8.84
C ILE A 125 17.66 -10.95 -10.36
N LYS A 126 17.41 -9.81 -11.01
CA LYS A 126 17.53 -9.69 -12.48
C LYS A 126 18.94 -10.04 -12.95
N SER A 127 19.95 -9.46 -12.32
CA SER A 127 21.36 -9.75 -12.62
C SER A 127 21.67 -11.25 -12.45
N HIS A 128 21.18 -11.88 -11.37
CA HIS A 128 21.36 -13.32 -11.17
C HIS A 128 20.67 -14.15 -12.27
N ILE A 129 19.47 -13.79 -12.74
CA ILE A 129 18.81 -14.52 -13.83
C ILE A 129 19.61 -14.40 -15.14
N MET A 130 20.18 -13.22 -15.41
CA MET A 130 20.97 -12.95 -16.62
C MET A 130 22.31 -13.71 -16.68
N THR A 131 22.81 -14.26 -15.57
CA THR A 131 24.05 -15.07 -15.60
C THR A 131 23.86 -16.44 -16.27
N TYR A 132 22.62 -16.91 -16.40
CA TYR A 132 22.34 -18.21 -17.01
C TYR A 132 22.33 -18.09 -18.54
N LYS A 133 23.09 -18.96 -19.19
CA LYS A 133 23.09 -19.07 -20.66
C LYS A 133 21.70 -19.46 -21.14
N SER A 134 21.19 -18.73 -22.12
CA SER A 134 19.93 -19.03 -22.80
C SER A 134 20.15 -19.14 -24.31
N LYS A 135 19.32 -19.95 -24.97
CA LYS A 135 19.30 -20.13 -26.42
C LYS A 135 18.02 -19.52 -26.97
N LYS A 136 18.13 -18.62 -27.95
CA LYS A 136 16.97 -18.05 -28.63
C LYS A 136 16.14 -19.13 -29.31
N SER A 137 14.83 -18.93 -29.43
CA SER A 137 13.98 -19.78 -30.25
C SER A 137 14.43 -19.75 -31.72
N HIS A 138 14.82 -20.89 -32.28
CA HIS A 138 15.26 -21.00 -33.69
C HIS A 138 14.12 -21.43 -34.62
N TYR A 139 12.89 -20.97 -34.39
CA TYR A 139 11.79 -21.27 -35.29
C TYR A 139 11.78 -20.32 -36.48
N THR A 140 11.38 -20.86 -37.64
CA THR A 140 11.20 -20.15 -38.91
C THR A 140 9.99 -19.21 -38.94
N GLY A 141 9.39 -18.92 -37.77
CA GLY A 141 8.27 -17.98 -37.60
C GLY A 141 8.71 -16.60 -37.10
N VAL A 142 7.74 -15.77 -36.75
CA VAL A 142 7.97 -14.43 -36.17
C VAL A 142 8.74 -14.55 -34.85
N ASP A 143 9.84 -13.81 -34.72
CA ASP A 143 10.65 -13.77 -33.49
C ASP A 143 9.85 -13.12 -32.35
N THR A 144 9.41 -13.93 -31.38
CA THR A 144 8.71 -13.45 -30.18
C THR A 144 9.67 -12.99 -29.08
N GLY A 145 10.99 -13.00 -29.33
CA GLY A 145 12.03 -12.75 -28.33
C GLY A 145 12.15 -13.85 -27.26
N LYS A 146 11.53 -15.01 -27.47
CA LYS A 146 11.49 -16.09 -26.48
C LYS A 146 12.82 -16.82 -26.45
N SER A 147 13.38 -16.96 -25.25
CA SER A 147 14.65 -17.65 -25.03
C SER A 147 14.51 -18.80 -24.05
N TYR A 148 15.36 -19.80 -24.20
CA TYR A 148 15.26 -21.06 -23.48
C TYR A 148 16.52 -21.34 -22.67
N LEU A 149 16.34 -21.54 -21.37
CA LEU A 149 17.35 -22.02 -20.45
C LEU A 149 17.56 -23.53 -20.60
N GLN A 150 18.68 -24.03 -20.09
CA GLN A 150 19.02 -25.46 -20.18
C GLN A 150 17.91 -26.38 -19.63
N PRO A 151 17.66 -27.53 -20.28
CA PRO A 151 16.81 -28.57 -19.73
C PRO A 151 17.29 -28.99 -18.33
N GLY A 152 16.39 -29.12 -17.36
CA GLY A 152 16.72 -29.49 -15.98
C GLY A 152 16.84 -28.30 -15.01
N LEU A 153 16.95 -27.07 -15.52
CA LEU A 153 16.75 -25.88 -14.70
C LEU A 153 15.25 -25.69 -14.43
N SER A 154 14.94 -25.03 -13.32
CA SER A 154 13.58 -24.61 -12.96
C SER A 154 13.64 -23.31 -12.18
N VAL A 155 12.56 -22.52 -12.17
CA VAL A 155 12.52 -21.26 -11.39
C VAL A 155 12.84 -21.51 -9.91
N LYS A 156 12.39 -22.64 -9.36
CA LYS A 156 12.68 -23.07 -7.99
C LYS A 156 14.17 -23.36 -7.78
N TYR A 157 14.84 -23.98 -8.75
CA TYR A 157 16.28 -24.19 -8.71
C TYR A 157 17.04 -22.86 -8.75
N LEU A 158 16.70 -21.99 -9.70
CA LEU A 158 17.34 -20.67 -9.85
C LEU A 158 17.18 -19.82 -8.59
N TRP A 159 15.98 -19.83 -7.98
CA TRP A 159 15.72 -19.15 -6.72
C TRP A 159 16.57 -19.72 -5.57
N LYS A 160 16.68 -21.05 -5.44
CA LYS A 160 17.53 -21.68 -4.42
C LYS A 160 19.00 -21.28 -4.58
N ASN A 161 19.49 -21.17 -5.81
CA ASN A 161 20.86 -20.72 -6.06
C ASN A 161 21.03 -19.23 -5.69
N CYS A 162 20.09 -18.38 -6.10
CA CYS A 162 20.07 -16.96 -5.72
C CYS A 162 20.02 -16.77 -4.19
N LEU A 163 19.26 -17.63 -3.50
CA LEU A 163 19.17 -17.65 -2.04
C LEU A 163 20.53 -17.93 -1.40
N LYS A 164 21.24 -18.96 -1.85
CA LYS A 164 22.59 -19.30 -1.35
C LYS A 164 23.56 -18.14 -1.56
N MET A 165 23.65 -17.63 -2.78
CA MET A 165 24.50 -16.47 -3.12
C MET A 165 24.22 -15.25 -2.21
N ARG A 166 22.94 -15.00 -1.88
CA ARG A 166 22.56 -13.89 -0.99
C ARG A 166 22.95 -14.15 0.46
N ILE A 167 22.81 -15.38 0.95
CA ILE A 167 23.24 -15.77 2.29
C ILE A 167 24.76 -15.58 2.43
N ASP A 168 25.53 -16.08 1.46
CA ASP A 168 26.99 -15.99 1.46
C ASP A 168 27.47 -14.53 1.39
N SER A 169 26.71 -13.67 0.70
CA SER A 169 27.00 -12.22 0.61
C SER A 169 26.41 -11.40 1.77
N ASN A 170 25.83 -12.02 2.78
CA ASN A 170 25.11 -11.38 3.89
C ASN A 170 24.04 -10.35 3.43
N LYS A 171 23.34 -10.66 2.34
CA LYS A 171 22.28 -9.83 1.75
C LYS A 171 20.89 -10.33 2.15
N LYS A 172 19.92 -9.41 2.13
CA LYS A 172 18.52 -9.73 2.40
C LYS A 172 17.99 -10.82 1.48
N ILE A 173 17.36 -11.81 2.09
CA ILE A 173 16.76 -12.95 1.40
C ILE A 173 15.52 -12.51 0.61
N ALA A 174 15.43 -12.95 -0.64
CA ALA A 174 14.24 -12.78 -1.46
C ALA A 174 13.31 -14.00 -1.34
N SER A 175 12.01 -13.76 -1.20
CA SER A 175 11.02 -14.84 -1.24
C SER A 175 10.91 -15.46 -2.64
N TYR A 176 10.53 -16.73 -2.70
CA TYR A 176 10.28 -17.43 -3.97
C TYR A 176 9.24 -16.68 -4.81
N SER A 177 8.15 -16.20 -4.21
CA SER A 177 7.10 -15.47 -4.92
C SER A 177 7.61 -14.19 -5.58
N LYS A 178 8.49 -13.42 -4.91
CA LYS A 178 9.11 -12.23 -5.50
C LYS A 178 9.99 -12.62 -6.69
N TYR A 179 10.80 -13.66 -6.53
CA TYR A 179 11.67 -14.17 -7.57
C TYR A 179 10.88 -14.65 -8.79
N PHE A 180 9.86 -15.49 -8.57
CA PHE A 180 9.00 -16.03 -9.61
C PHE A 180 8.28 -14.91 -10.37
N ARG A 181 7.76 -13.90 -9.67
CA ARG A 181 7.12 -12.75 -10.30
C ARG A 181 8.09 -12.00 -11.22
N ILE A 182 9.30 -11.71 -10.76
CA ILE A 182 10.34 -11.06 -11.58
C ILE A 182 10.66 -11.92 -12.80
N PHE A 183 10.90 -13.22 -12.60
CA PHE A 183 11.18 -14.16 -13.69
C PHE A 183 10.05 -14.17 -14.73
N SER A 184 8.79 -14.32 -14.31
CA SER A 184 7.66 -14.48 -15.23
C SER A 184 7.19 -13.19 -15.90
N GLN A 185 7.35 -12.03 -15.24
CA GLN A 185 6.84 -10.76 -15.78
C GLN A 185 7.90 -9.96 -16.54
N GLU A 186 9.18 -10.14 -16.20
CA GLU A 186 10.26 -9.32 -16.77
C GLU A 186 11.16 -10.10 -17.73
N PHE A 187 11.08 -11.44 -17.75
CA PHE A 187 11.85 -12.27 -18.64
C PHE A 187 10.95 -13.14 -19.50
N ASN A 188 11.11 -13.07 -20.83
CA ASN A 188 10.50 -14.01 -21.77
C ASN A 188 11.33 -15.31 -21.87
N LEU A 189 11.57 -15.95 -20.72
CA LEU A 189 12.38 -17.16 -20.59
C LEU A 189 11.52 -18.40 -20.35
N SER A 190 11.97 -19.53 -20.87
CA SER A 190 11.39 -20.85 -20.60
C SER A 190 12.50 -21.89 -20.42
N PHE A 191 12.14 -23.13 -20.06
CA PHE A 191 13.12 -24.19 -19.79
C PHE A 191 13.09 -25.25 -20.89
N GLY A 192 14.28 -25.75 -21.24
CA GLY A 192 14.47 -26.73 -22.31
C GLY A 192 14.24 -26.14 -23.70
N HIS A 193 14.66 -26.84 -24.74
CA HIS A 193 14.29 -26.42 -26.10
C HIS A 193 13.01 -27.16 -26.51
N PRO A 194 12.10 -26.48 -27.21
CA PRO A 194 10.95 -27.15 -27.79
C PRO A 194 11.43 -28.20 -28.80
N ARG A 195 10.75 -29.35 -28.83
CA ARG A 195 11.11 -30.47 -29.68
C ARG A 195 11.02 -30.02 -31.13
N GLN A 196 12.08 -30.28 -31.89
CA GLN A 196 12.02 -30.17 -33.35
C GLN A 196 11.38 -31.46 -33.85
N ASP A 197 10.27 -31.36 -34.58
CA ASP A 197 9.69 -32.51 -35.26
C ASP A 197 10.63 -32.87 -36.41
N ILE A 198 11.39 -33.94 -36.23
CA ILE A 198 12.27 -34.49 -37.25
C ILE A 198 11.48 -35.58 -37.96
N CYS A 199 11.35 -35.51 -39.29
CA CYS A 199 10.67 -36.57 -40.03
C CYS A 199 11.44 -37.90 -39.94
N SER A 200 10.77 -39.01 -40.21
CA SER A 200 11.36 -40.35 -40.19
C SER A 200 12.62 -40.43 -41.05
N TRP A 201 12.58 -39.85 -42.26
CA TRP A 201 13.72 -39.80 -43.18
C TRP A 201 14.92 -39.03 -42.61
N CYS A 202 14.72 -37.84 -42.04
CA CYS A 202 15.79 -37.06 -41.43
C CYS A 202 16.41 -37.80 -40.22
N SER A 203 15.59 -38.51 -39.45
CA SER A 203 16.06 -39.34 -38.33
C SER A 203 16.94 -40.50 -38.82
N GLU A 204 16.53 -41.19 -39.89
CA GLU A 204 17.32 -42.26 -40.52
C GLU A 204 18.65 -41.77 -41.07
N MET A 205 18.66 -40.62 -41.76
CA MET A 205 19.88 -40.03 -42.31
C MET A 205 20.86 -39.61 -41.20
N ALA A 206 20.38 -39.02 -40.11
CA ALA A 206 21.21 -38.64 -38.97
C ALA A 206 21.90 -39.86 -38.31
N VAL A 207 21.20 -41.00 -38.25
CA VAL A 207 21.78 -42.26 -37.76
C VAL A 207 22.84 -42.81 -38.71
N LYS A 208 22.60 -42.77 -40.03
CA LYS A 208 23.57 -43.24 -41.04
C LYS A 208 24.84 -42.39 -41.04
N ILE A 209 24.72 -41.08 -40.91
CA ILE A 209 25.87 -40.17 -40.85
C ILE A 209 26.72 -40.46 -39.60
N LYS A 210 26.11 -40.69 -38.44
CA LYS A 210 26.82 -41.05 -37.20
C LYS A 210 27.50 -42.42 -37.21
N LYS A 211 27.09 -43.33 -38.09
CA LYS A 211 27.71 -44.67 -38.22
C LYS A 211 28.91 -44.67 -39.16
N ASN A 212 29.00 -43.69 -40.04
CA ASN A 212 30.00 -43.63 -41.11
C ASN A 212 31.10 -42.58 -40.85
N GLY A 213 31.13 -41.96 -39.67
CA GLY A 213 32.21 -41.11 -39.18
C GLY A 213 32.59 -41.54 -37.78
#